data_AF-A0A7V5FV87-F1
#
_entry.id   AF-A0A7V5FV87-F1
#
_cell.length_a   1.000
_cell.length_b   1.000
_cell.length_c   1.000
_cell.angle_alpha   90.00
_cell.angle_beta   90.00
_cell.angle_gamma   90.00
#
_symmetry.space_group_name_H-M   'P 1'
#
loop_
_entity.id
_entity.type
_entity.pdbx_description
1 polymer ?
#
loop_
_entity_poly.entity_id
_entity_poly.type
_entity_poly.pdbx_seq_one_letter_code
_entity_poly.pdbx_strand_id
1 'polypeptide(L)' 'SLQEGYWSSTTSFFETDWAWVLYMKKGACGVGYKPDATFHVWPVTEAVDSG' A
#
# COMPACT_ATOMS: atom_id res chain seq x y z
N SER A 1 -15.04 2.40 -5.64
CA SER A 1 -14.39 3.72 -5.71
C SER A 1 -12.94 3.59 -5.30
N LEU A 2 -12.08 4.53 -5.70
CA LEU A 2 -10.69 4.56 -5.25
C LEU A 2 -10.64 5.02 -3.78
N GLN A 3 -9.91 4.28 -2.95
CA GLN A 3 -9.75 4.60 -1.52
C GLN A 3 -8.67 5.67 -1.30
N GLU A 4 -8.60 6.23 -0.08
CA GLU A 4 -7.63 7.27 0.28
C GLU A 4 -6.19 6.78 0.11
N GLY A 5 -5.90 5.55 0.55
CA GLY A 5 -4.59 4.95 0.40
C GLY A 5 -4.59 3.42 0.47
N TYR A 6 -3.53 2.85 -0.08
CA TYR A 6 -3.31 1.40 -0.12
C TYR A 6 -1.98 1.03 0.51
N TRP A 7 -2.00 -0.05 1.29
CA TRP A 7 -0.78 -0.68 1.79
C TRP A 7 0.08 -1.20 0.64
N SER A 8 1.38 -1.06 0.77
CA SER A 8 2.36 -1.83 0.00
C SER A 8 2.92 -2.98 0.83
N SER A 9 3.54 -3.97 0.18
CA SER A 9 4.26 -5.07 0.86
C SER A 9 5.63 -4.66 1.42
N THR A 10 6.01 -3.39 1.31
CA THR A 10 7.32 -2.88 1.75
C THR A 10 7.24 -2.39 3.19
N THR A 11 7.94 -3.07 4.10
CA THR A 11 8.11 -2.64 5.49
C THR A 11 9.02 -1.41 5.56
N SER A 12 8.72 -0.48 6.48
CA SER A 12 9.57 0.68 6.74
C SER A 12 10.95 0.25 7.24
N PHE A 13 11.99 0.94 6.79
CA PHE A 13 13.38 0.68 7.21
C PHE A 13 13.65 1.11 8.66
N PHE A 14 13.03 2.21 9.11
CA PHE A 14 13.30 2.79 10.42
C PHE A 14 12.59 2.07 11.56
N GLU A 15 11.29 1.82 11.39
CA GLU A 15 10.45 1.14 12.39
C GLU A 15 9.68 0.01 11.70
N THR A 16 9.96 -1.23 12.10
CA THR A 16 9.42 -2.40 11.39
C THR A 16 7.94 -2.63 11.64
N ASP A 17 7.34 -1.95 12.62
CA ASP A 17 5.89 -1.95 12.83
C ASP A 17 5.14 -1.04 11.84
N TRP A 18 5.84 -0.39 10.92
CA TRP A 18 5.28 0.46 9.88
C TRP A 18 5.52 -0.10 8.48
N ALA A 19 4.65 0.24 7.53
CA ALA A 19 4.76 -0.11 6.13
C ALA A 19 4.51 1.09 5.22
N TRP A 20 5.04 1.05 4.00
CA TRP A 20 4.82 2.08 3.01
C TRP A 20 3.37 2.08 2.51
N VAL A 21 2.80 3.27 2.29
CA VAL A 21 1.42 3.51 1.84
C VAL A 21 1.44 4.41 0.60
N LEU A 22 0.64 4.05 -0.41
CA LEU A 22 0.36 4.88 -1.58
C LEU A 22 -0.93 5.68 -1.36
N TYR A 23 -0.84 7.00 -1.28
CA TYR A 23 -1.99 7.90 -1.10
C TYR A 23 -2.52 8.40 -2.43
N MET A 24 -3.65 7.85 -2.87
CA MET A 24 -4.16 8.08 -4.22
C MET A 24 -4.62 9.52 -4.45
N LYS A 25 -5.23 10.16 -3.44
CA LYS A 25 -5.72 11.54 -3.58
C LYS A 25 -4.59 12.57 -3.50
N LYS A 26 -3.48 12.22 -2.85
CA LYS A 26 -2.34 13.12 -2.64
C LYS A 26 -1.24 12.94 -3.68
N GLY A 27 -1.26 11.83 -4.44
CA GLY A 27 -0.20 11.49 -5.39
C GLY A 27 1.16 11.30 -4.70
N ALA A 28 1.16 10.74 -3.49
CA ALA A 28 2.35 10.66 -2.65
C ALA A 28 2.48 9.29 -1.97
N CYS A 29 3.70 8.97 -1.53
CA CYS A 29 3.98 7.84 -0.66
C CYS A 29 4.27 8.33 0.76
N GLY A 30 3.85 7.57 1.76
CA GLY A 30 4.19 7.77 3.17
C GLY A 30 4.28 6.43 3.90
N VAL A 31 4.12 6.44 5.21
CA VAL A 31 4.11 5.24 6.04
C VAL A 31 2.85 5.17 6.91
N GLY A 32 2.38 3.96 7.18
CA GLY A 32 1.29 3.68 8.11
C GLY A 32 1.70 2.62 9.13
N TYR A 33 1.08 2.67 10.31
CA TYR A 33 1.31 1.74 11.41
C TYR A 33 0.52 0.44 11.19
N LYS A 34 1.22 -0.69 11.05
CA LYS A 34 0.63 -1.99 10.64
C LYS A 34 -0.42 -2.53 11.61
N PRO A 35 -0.29 -2.38 12.95
CA PRO A 35 -1.31 -2.86 13.88
C PRO A 35 -2.68 -2.20 13.68
N ASP A 36 -2.73 -1.02 13.04
CA ASP A 36 -3.98 -0.34 12.74
C ASP A 36 -4.50 -0.75 11.35
N ALA A 37 -5.77 -1.11 11.26
CA ALA A 37 -6.45 -1.42 10.00
C ALA A 37 -6.86 -0.14 9.23
N THR A 38 -5.89 0.73 8.92
CA THR A 38 -6.10 2.11 8.44
C THR A 38 -6.14 2.27 6.92
N PHE A 39 -5.60 1.31 6.16
CA PHE A 39 -5.55 1.36 4.69
C PHE A 39 -6.05 0.07 4.04
N HIS A 40 -6.38 0.16 2.77
CA HIS A 40 -6.88 -0.97 1.98
C HIS A 40 -5.73 -1.71 1.28
N VAL A 41 -6.00 -2.90 0.76
CA VAL A 41 -5.05 -3.66 -0.06
C VAL A 41 -5.58 -3.73 -1.49
N TRP A 42 -4.69 -3.56 -2.46
CA TRP A 42 -4.96 -3.83 -3.87
C TRP A 42 -3.99 -4.92 -4.34
N PRO A 43 -4.46 -6.18 -4.49
CA PRO A 43 -3.64 -7.26 -5.03
C PRO A 43 -3.22 -6.96 -6.46
N VAL A 44 -1.93 -7.07 -6.74
CA VAL A 44 -1.38 -6.92 -8.08
C VAL A 44 -1.02 -8.31 -8.59
N THR A 45 -1.33 -8.58 -9.85
CA THR A 45 -0.94 -9.80 -10.57
C THR A 45 -0.37 -9.39 -11.91
N GLU A 46 0.42 -10.28 -12.51
CA GLU A 46 0.77 -10.17 -13.91
C GLU A 46 -0.46 -10.31 -14.81
N ALA A 47 -0.40 -9.70 -15.99
CA ALA A 47 -1.38 -9.95 -17.02
C ALA A 47 -1.19 -11.38 -17.53
N VAL A 48 -2.29 -12.11 -17.73
CA VAL A 48 -2.22 -13.41 -18.40
C VAL A 48 -1.99 -13.12 -19.88
N ASP A 49 -0.78 -13.37 -20.35
CA ASP A 49 -0.51 -13.42 -21.79
C ASP A 49 -1.19 -14.67 -22.35
N SER A 50 -2.38 -14.49 -22.92
CA SER A 50 -3.00 -15.49 -23.79
C SER A 50 -2.33 -15.39 -25.15
N GLY A 51 -1.17 -16.06 -25.28
CA GLY A 51 -0.46 -16.22 -26.56
C GLY A 51 -1.32 -16.81 -27.67
#